data_AF-A0A4R1BEZ1-F1
#
_entry.id   AF-A0A4R1BEZ1-F1
#
_cell.length_a   1.000
_cell.length_b   1.000
_cell.length_c   1.000
_cell.angle_alpha   90.00
_cell.angle_beta   90.00
_cell.angle_gamma   90.00
#
_symmetry.space_group_name_H-M   'P 1'
#
loop_
_entity.id
_entity.type
_entity.pdbx_description
1 polymer ?
#
loop_
_entity_poly.entity_id
_entity_poly.type
_entity_poly.pdbx_seq_one_letter_code
_entity_poly.pdbx_strand_id
1 'polypeptide(L)' 'MLHDVSLEQSLQVQEQGLGRHRAYGCGLFVPHKSIKEVAID' A
#
# COMPACT_ATOMS: atom_id res chain seq x y z
N MET A 1 -3.86 -7.61 5.52
CA MET A 1 -3.83 -7.53 4.05
C MET A 1 -5.04 -6.69 3.64
N LEU A 2 -4.82 -5.57 2.95
CA LEU A 2 -5.92 -4.75 2.44
C LEU A 2 -6.34 -5.34 1.09
N HIS A 3 -7.64 -5.60 0.94
CA HIS A 3 -8.25 -6.11 -0.29
C HIS A 3 -8.99 -4.99 -1.01
N ASP A 4 -9.23 -5.16 -2.31
CA ASP A 4 -9.95 -4.21 -3.17
C ASP A 4 -9.40 -2.77 -3.14
N VAL A 5 -8.08 -2.67 -2.95
CA VAL A 5 -7.34 -1.40 -2.99
C VAL A 5 -7.02 -1.07 -4.45
N SER A 6 -7.39 0.12 -4.91
CA SER A 6 -7.00 0.60 -6.23
C SER A 6 -5.49 0.85 -6.33
N LEU A 7 -4.96 1.03 -7.54
CA LEU A 7 -3.54 1.38 -7.73
C LEU A 7 -3.19 2.67 -6.98
N GLU A 8 -4.02 3.71 -7.12
CA GLU A 8 -3.84 5.00 -6.45
C GLU A 8 -3.84 4.86 -4.92
N GLN A 9 -4.81 4.13 -4.37
CA GLN A 9 -4.89 3.89 -2.93
C GLN A 9 -3.69 3.08 -2.41
N SER A 10 -3.21 2.12 -3.21
CA SER A 10 -2.02 1.32 -2.87
C SER A 10 -0.77 2.20 -2.80
N LEU A 11 -0.63 3.15 -3.74
CA LEU A 11 0.46 4.13 -3.72
C LEU A 11 0.33 5.07 -2.51
N GLN A 12 -0.86 5.61 -2.27
CA GLN A 12 -1.12 6.51 -1.14
C GLN A 12 -0.75 5.87 0.21
N VAL A 13 -1.10 4.61 0.40
CA VAL A 13 -0.81 3.88 1.65
C VAL A 13 0.69 3.60 1.79
N GLN A 14 1.42 3.37 0.70
CA GLN A 14 2.88 3.23 0.72
C GLN A 14 3.58 4.55 1.10
N GLU A 15 3.12 5.67 0.55
CA GLU A 15 3.70 6.98 0.82
C GLU A 15 3.42 7.45 2.26
N GLN A 16 2.20 7.25 2.74
CA GLN A 16 1.75 7.80 4.03
C GLN A 16 2.00 6.85 5.20
N GLY A 17 2.06 5.55 4.93
CA GLY A 17 2.03 4.49 5.94
C GLY A 17 0.68 4.40 6.66
N LEU A 18 0.53 3.40 7.52
CA LEU A 18 -0.72 3.14 8.25
C LEU A 18 -0.58 3.36 9.76
N GLY A 19 -1.58 3.99 10.36
CA GLY A 19 -1.65 4.16 11.81
C GLY A 19 -0.62 5.15 12.38
N ARG A 20 -0.32 4.99 13.68
CA ARG A 20 0.57 5.88 14.46
C ARG A 20 1.98 5.28 14.61
N HIS A 21 2.88 6.02 15.26
CA HIS A 21 4.21 5.54 15.67
C HIS A 21 5.16 5.19 14.51
N ARG A 22 5.00 5.82 13.34
CA ARG A 22 5.82 5.53 12.14
C ARG A 22 7.32 5.77 12.32
N ALA A 23 7.69 6.73 13.17
CA ALA A 23 9.09 6.99 13.53
C ALA A 23 9.77 5.83 14.28
N TYR A 24 9.00 4.90 14.85
CA TYR A 24 9.50 3.70 15.51
C TYR A 24 9.47 2.47 14.58
N GLY A 25 9.24 2.65 13.28
CA GLY A 25 9.16 1.58 12.28
C GLY A 25 7.78 0.96 12.11
N CYS A 26 6.73 1.49 12.75
CA CYS A 26 5.36 1.03 12.54
C CYS A 26 4.76 1.56 11.22
N GLY A 27 3.74 0.89 10.70
CA GLY A 27 2.93 1.43 9.60
C GLY A 27 3.53 1.29 8.20
N LEU A 28 4.66 0.59 8.06
CA LEU A 28 5.22 0.25 6.76
C LEU A 28 4.25 -0.64 5.99
N PHE A 29 3.82 -0.19 4.82
CA PHE A 29 3.03 -1.01 3.91
C PHE A 29 3.96 -1.69 2.90
N VAL A 30 3.98 -3.02 2.93
CA VAL A 30 4.78 -3.83 1.99
C VAL A 30 3.83 -4.34 0.90
N PRO A 31 3.99 -3.89 -0.35
CA PRO A 31 3.13 -4.36 -1.42
C PRO A 31 3.37 -5.85 -1.67
N HIS A 32 2.28 -6.59 -1.88
CA HIS A 32 2.33 -7.98 -2.33
C HIS A 32 1.87 -8.04 -3.79
N LYS A 33 2.75 -8.52 -4.68
CA LYS A 33 2.42 -8.64 -6.11
C LYS A 33 1.30 -9.67 -6.28
N SER A 34 0.16 -9.23 -6.79
CA SER A 34 -0.94 -10.10 -7.21
C SER A 34 -0.69 -10.65 -8.61
N ILE A 35 -1.44 -11.68 -9.00
CA ILE A 35 -1.46 -12.17 -10.39
C ILE A 35 -2.25 -11.25 -11.33
N LYS A 36 -3.03 -10.31 -10.79
CA LYS A 36 -3.78 -9.34 -11.60
C LYS A 36 -2.80 -8.43 -12.34
N GLU A 37 -3.08 -8.23 -13.61
CA GLU A 37 -2.40 -7.24 -14.44
C GLU A 37 -2.59 -5.84 -13.85
N VAL A 38 -1.53 -5.04 -13.91
CA VAL A 38 -1.58 -3.61 -13.63
C VAL A 38 -1.55 -2.93 -14.99
N ALA A 39 -2.73 -2.54 -15.49
CA ALA A 39 -2.82 -1.73 -16.69
C ALA A 39 -2.33 -0.31 -16.39
N ILE A 40 -1.55 0.25 -17.31
CA ILE A 40 -1.12 1.65 -17.29
C ILE A 40 -1.75 2.25 -18.54
N ASP A 41 -2.71 3.15 -18.36
CA ASP A 41 -3.36 3.88 -19.46
C ASP A 41 -2.42 4.91 -20.11
#